data_AF-A0A6L4B246-F1
#
_entry.id   AF-A0A6L4B246-F1
#
_cell.length_a   1.000
_cell.length_b   1.000
_cell.length_c   1.000
_cell.angle_alpha   90.00
_cell.angle_beta   90.00
_cell.angle_gamma   90.00
#
_symmetry.space_group_name_H-M   'P 1'
#
loop_
_entity.id
_entity.type
_entity.pdbx_description
1 polymer ?
#
loop_
_entity_poly.entity_id
_entity_poly.type
_entity_poly.pdbx_seq_one_letter_code
_entity_poly.pdbx_strand_id
1 'polypeptide(L)'
;MGGAERLFAAGALALIAAGCASGGRDAKPEPLPPRAVSAVQPEPPPPSEPLVANPIPPPTVVILGERAAAGSRPETLAEASRRAKAEREQAAPPVVVITDKNLASFVAGVHLTVAEPASDATPAAPDAAAAGLDEAEWRRRGLEIRQRWKDAVEAVDRLEEEAADLRTRFYAADDPYVRDARIKPQWDRVLGELAEARRRAEEGPREVEKFLEEGRRAGALPGWLRTGSELEPVPVVPTVDGAAPIEPETVPEPSGP
;
A
#
# COMPACT_ATOMS: atom_id res chain seq x y z
N MET A 1 31.92 44.39 5.87
CA MET A 1 32.70 44.52 7.13
C MET A 1 31.69 44.62 8.26
N GLY A 2 31.70 43.66 9.19
CA GLY A 2 30.71 43.54 10.26
C GLY A 2 30.63 42.09 10.72
N GLY A 3 31.63 41.67 11.49
CA GLY A 3 31.67 40.36 12.13
C GLY A 3 30.82 40.35 13.41
N ALA A 4 30.26 39.20 13.73
CA ALA A 4 29.80 38.89 15.07
C ALA A 4 30.01 37.39 15.32
N GLU A 5 30.97 37.15 16.20
CA GLU A 5 31.45 35.89 16.75
C GLU A 5 30.30 35.08 17.37
N ARG A 6 30.26 33.77 17.10
CA ARG A 6 29.47 32.83 17.90
C ARG A 6 30.44 31.92 18.65
N LEU A 7 30.50 32.17 19.95
CA LEU A 7 31.21 31.40 20.97
C LEU A 7 30.74 29.95 20.97
N PHE A 8 31.71 29.05 20.87
CA PHE A 8 31.57 27.61 21.10
C PHE A 8 31.35 27.35 22.59
N ALA A 9 30.23 26.73 22.95
CA ALA A 9 30.02 26.16 24.28
C ALA A 9 30.39 24.68 24.24
N ALA A 10 31.60 24.38 24.73
CA ALA A 10 32.06 23.03 25.03
C ALA A 10 31.38 22.55 26.33
N GLY A 11 30.37 21.70 26.21
CA GLY A 11 29.70 21.05 27.33
C GLY A 11 30.41 19.75 27.71
N ALA A 12 31.00 19.74 28.90
CA ALA A 12 31.84 18.68 29.43
C ALA A 12 31.08 17.36 29.68
N LEU A 13 31.73 16.27 29.25
CA LEU A 13 31.42 14.87 29.51
C LEU A 13 31.69 14.55 30.99
N ALA A 14 30.66 14.18 31.77
CA ALA A 14 30.82 13.66 33.13
C ALA A 14 30.47 12.17 33.16
N LEU A 15 31.51 11.34 33.17
CA LEU A 15 31.48 9.92 33.51
C LEU A 15 31.09 9.75 34.99
N ILE A 16 30.03 8.99 35.27
CA ILE A 16 29.79 8.41 36.60
C ILE A 16 29.77 6.89 36.43
N ALA A 17 30.85 6.26 36.91
CA ALA A 17 30.96 4.84 37.16
C ALA A 17 30.87 4.60 38.68
N ALA A 18 29.88 3.82 39.11
CA ALA A 18 29.78 3.15 40.42
C ALA A 18 28.44 2.37 40.39
N GLY A 19 28.28 1.12 40.82
CA GLY A 19 29.15 0.15 41.49
C GLY A 19 28.24 -1.02 41.91
N CYS A 20 28.82 -2.21 41.95
CA CYS A 20 28.54 -3.36 42.82
C CYS A 20 27.10 -3.64 43.31
N ALA A 21 26.59 -4.85 43.05
CA ALA A 21 26.48 -5.92 44.06
C ALA A 21 25.52 -7.02 43.59
N SER A 22 26.13 -8.15 43.21
CA SER A 22 25.53 -9.48 43.14
C SER A 22 25.01 -9.91 44.51
N GLY A 23 23.69 -10.02 44.64
CA GLY A 23 23.01 -10.67 45.76
C GLY A 23 22.29 -11.93 45.27
N GLY A 24 22.98 -13.07 45.32
CA GLY A 24 22.37 -14.38 45.11
C GLY A 24 21.40 -14.67 46.25
N ARG A 25 20.13 -14.92 45.92
CA ARG A 25 19.15 -15.52 46.83
C ARG A 25 18.94 -16.96 46.37
N ASP A 26 19.50 -17.89 47.14
CA ASP A 26 19.15 -19.30 47.08
C ASP A 26 17.69 -19.48 47.52
N ALA A 27 16.77 -19.45 46.58
CA ALA A 27 15.39 -19.88 46.78
C ALA A 27 15.30 -21.37 46.43
N LYS A 28 15.13 -22.19 47.46
CA LYS A 28 14.86 -23.63 47.37
C LYS A 28 13.57 -23.85 46.56
N PRO A 29 13.57 -24.58 45.43
CA PRO A 29 12.35 -24.82 44.67
C PRO A 29 11.44 -25.79 45.42
N GLU A 30 10.25 -25.30 45.76
CA GLU A 30 9.14 -26.10 46.28
C GLU A 30 8.48 -26.85 45.11
N PRO A 31 8.34 -28.19 45.18
CA PRO A 31 7.73 -28.96 44.10
C PRO A 31 6.21 -28.69 44.05
N LEU A 32 5.76 -28.08 42.97
CA LEU A 32 4.34 -27.88 42.68
C LEU A 32 3.62 -29.23 42.52
N PRO A 33 2.37 -29.37 42.98
CA PRO A 33 1.60 -30.60 42.82
C PRO A 33 1.26 -30.85 41.35
N PRO A 34 1.13 -32.13 40.94
CA PRO A 34 0.81 -32.50 39.56
C PRO A 34 -0.56 -31.94 39.16
N ARG A 35 -0.56 -31.07 38.15
CA ARG A 35 -1.78 -30.53 37.55
C ARG A 35 -2.41 -31.63 36.69
N ALA A 36 -3.55 -32.15 37.13
CA ALA A 36 -4.35 -33.07 36.34
C ALA A 36 -4.82 -32.35 35.05
N VAL A 37 -4.30 -32.78 33.92
CA VAL A 37 -4.80 -32.41 32.60
C VAL A 37 -6.11 -33.18 32.37
N SER A 38 -7.23 -32.50 32.57
CA SER A 38 -8.51 -32.97 32.02
C SER A 38 -8.40 -32.94 30.50
N ALA A 39 -8.37 -34.12 29.90
CA ALA A 39 -8.49 -34.27 28.45
C ALA A 39 -9.87 -33.75 28.02
N VAL A 40 -9.88 -32.59 27.36
CA VAL A 40 -11.05 -32.11 26.62
C VAL A 40 -11.16 -32.98 25.38
N GLN A 41 -12.22 -33.79 25.33
CA GLN A 41 -12.61 -34.56 24.16
C GLN A 41 -13.00 -33.56 23.05
N PRO A 42 -12.38 -33.59 21.86
CA PRO A 42 -12.82 -32.75 20.76
C PRO A 42 -14.19 -33.21 20.27
N GLU A 43 -15.13 -32.27 20.26
CA GLU A 43 -16.48 -32.43 19.71
C GLU A 43 -16.39 -32.66 18.18
N PRO A 44 -17.17 -33.61 17.61
CA PRO A 44 -17.13 -33.88 16.18
C PRO A 44 -17.65 -32.68 15.37
N PRO A 45 -17.04 -32.37 14.21
CA PRO A 45 -17.46 -31.25 13.38
C PRO A 45 -18.86 -31.47 12.81
N PRO A 46 -19.68 -30.41 12.66
CA PRO A 46 -20.99 -30.50 12.04
C PRO A 46 -20.87 -30.90 10.55
N PRO A 47 -21.87 -31.61 10.01
CA PRO A 47 -21.89 -32.04 8.62
C PRO A 47 -21.95 -30.83 7.68
N SER A 48 -21.03 -30.80 6.71
CA SER A 48 -20.95 -29.76 5.68
C SER A 48 -22.18 -29.81 4.77
N GLU A 49 -22.87 -28.69 4.64
CA GLU A 49 -23.94 -28.50 3.65
C GLU A 49 -23.37 -28.48 2.22
N PRO A 50 -24.08 -29.02 1.22
CA PRO A 50 -23.63 -29.03 -0.16
C PRO A 50 -23.67 -27.63 -0.77
N LEU A 51 -22.53 -27.19 -1.30
CA LEU A 51 -22.38 -25.97 -2.09
C LEU A 51 -23.35 -25.98 -3.28
N VAL A 52 -24.28 -25.02 -3.29
CA VAL A 52 -25.12 -24.70 -4.43
C VAL A 52 -24.23 -24.16 -5.56
N ALA A 53 -24.23 -24.85 -6.70
CA ALA A 53 -23.51 -24.44 -7.90
C ALA A 53 -24.04 -23.10 -8.41
N ASN A 54 -23.18 -22.08 -8.43
CA ASN A 54 -23.45 -20.84 -9.14
C ASN A 54 -23.42 -21.10 -10.66
N PRO A 55 -24.43 -20.67 -11.43
CA PRO A 55 -24.44 -20.80 -12.88
C PRO A 55 -23.34 -19.93 -13.51
N ILE A 56 -22.47 -20.58 -14.28
CA ILE A 56 -21.41 -19.94 -15.08
C ILE A 56 -22.07 -19.17 -16.24
N PRO A 57 -21.88 -17.85 -16.37
CA PRO A 57 -22.36 -17.12 -17.54
C PRO A 57 -21.55 -17.52 -18.79
N PRO A 58 -22.18 -17.58 -19.98
CA PRO A 58 -21.50 -17.98 -21.21
C PRO A 58 -20.46 -16.94 -21.64
N PRO A 59 -19.35 -17.36 -22.29
CA PRO A 59 -18.30 -16.46 -22.73
C PRO A 59 -18.78 -15.55 -23.87
N THR A 60 -18.66 -14.25 -23.66
CA THR A 60 -18.83 -13.23 -24.70
C THR A 60 -17.63 -13.28 -25.64
N VAL A 61 -17.81 -13.85 -26.84
CA VAL A 61 -16.83 -13.79 -27.92
C VAL A 61 -16.78 -12.35 -28.46
N VAL A 62 -15.73 -11.61 -28.10
CA VAL A 62 -15.38 -10.37 -28.80
C VAL A 62 -14.66 -10.77 -30.08
N ILE A 63 -15.36 -10.67 -31.21
CA ILE A 63 -14.77 -10.79 -32.54
C ILE A 63 -13.89 -9.54 -32.75
N LEU A 64 -12.59 -9.65 -32.43
CA LEU A 64 -11.62 -8.72 -32.98
C LEU A 64 -11.50 -9.01 -34.48
N GLY A 65 -11.93 -8.05 -35.30
CA GLY A 65 -11.74 -8.09 -36.73
C GLY A 65 -10.27 -8.30 -37.08
N GLU A 66 -9.98 -9.46 -37.65
CA GLU A 66 -8.70 -9.85 -38.21
C GLU A 66 -8.33 -8.86 -39.33
N ARG A 67 -7.43 -7.92 -39.01
CA ARG A 67 -6.85 -7.01 -40.01
C ARG A 67 -5.82 -7.81 -40.82
N ALA A 68 -6.24 -8.20 -42.01
CA ALA A 68 -5.42 -8.79 -43.05
C ALA A 68 -4.03 -8.12 -43.14
N ALA A 69 -2.99 -8.93 -42.91
CA ALA A 69 -1.61 -8.56 -43.16
C ALA A 69 -1.35 -8.63 -44.67
N ALA A 70 -1.32 -7.48 -45.33
CA ALA A 70 -0.82 -7.33 -46.70
C ALA A 70 0.07 -6.08 -46.79
N GLY A 71 1.39 -6.31 -46.62
CA GLY A 71 2.53 -5.53 -47.12
C GLY A 71 2.38 -4.05 -47.50
N SER A 72 2.03 -3.14 -46.59
CA SER A 72 2.07 -1.69 -46.85
C SER A 72 3.18 -0.97 -46.06
N ARG A 73 3.86 -0.04 -46.74
CA ARG A 73 4.81 0.94 -46.16
C ARG A 73 4.23 1.59 -44.89
N PRO A 74 5.07 2.05 -43.93
CA PRO A 74 4.57 2.71 -42.73
C PRO A 74 3.74 3.94 -43.13
N GLU A 75 2.43 3.84 -42.90
CA GLU A 75 1.45 4.90 -43.18
C GLU A 75 1.82 6.13 -42.35
N THR A 76 1.97 7.28 -43.00
CA THR A 76 2.33 8.51 -42.29
C THR A 76 1.14 8.98 -41.44
N LEU A 77 1.39 9.66 -40.31
CA LEU A 77 0.32 10.18 -39.44
C LEU A 77 -0.70 11.05 -40.20
N ALA A 78 -0.23 11.77 -41.23
CA ALA A 78 -1.08 12.59 -42.09
C ALA A 78 -2.01 11.75 -42.99
N GLU A 79 -1.59 10.57 -43.44
CA GLU A 79 -2.43 9.64 -44.19
C GLU A 79 -3.44 8.94 -43.28
N ALA A 80 -3.01 8.47 -42.11
CA ALA A 80 -3.90 7.88 -41.12
C ALA A 80 -5.00 8.86 -40.65
N SER A 81 -4.65 10.14 -40.46
CA SER A 81 -5.62 11.19 -40.09
C SER A 81 -6.63 11.46 -41.21
N ARG A 82 -6.18 11.53 -42.47
CA ARG A 82 -7.07 11.71 -43.63
C ARG A 82 -8.00 10.52 -43.82
N ARG A 83 -7.50 9.29 -43.62
CA ARG A 83 -8.32 8.08 -43.72
C ARG A 83 -9.38 8.03 -42.63
N ALA A 84 -9.02 8.28 -41.37
CA ALA A 84 -9.97 8.33 -40.26
C ALA A 84 -11.05 9.42 -40.44
N LYS A 85 -10.70 10.56 -41.05
CA LYS A 85 -11.67 11.62 -41.36
C LYS A 85 -12.62 11.20 -42.48
N ALA A 86 -12.10 10.61 -43.55
CA ALA A 86 -12.92 10.09 -44.65
C ALA A 86 -13.85 8.95 -44.19
N GLU A 87 -13.37 8.06 -43.31
CA GLU A 87 -14.18 7.00 -42.69
C GLU A 87 -15.32 7.59 -41.83
N ARG A 88 -15.06 8.67 -41.08
CA ARG A 88 -16.11 9.38 -40.31
C ARG A 88 -17.13 10.10 -41.18
N GLU A 89 -16.71 10.63 -42.33
CA GLU A 89 -17.61 11.28 -43.29
C GLU A 89 -18.49 10.26 -44.04
N GLN A 90 -18.00 9.02 -44.22
CA GLN A 90 -18.76 7.92 -44.80
C GLN A 90 -19.60 7.14 -43.78
N ALA A 91 -19.26 7.23 -42.49
CA ALA A 91 -20.04 6.61 -41.43
C ALA A 91 -21.43 7.28 -41.35
N ALA A 92 -22.47 6.45 -41.26
CA ALA A 92 -23.83 6.94 -41.02
C ALA A 92 -23.87 7.78 -39.72
N PRO A 93 -24.69 8.84 -39.66
CA PRO A 93 -24.82 9.65 -38.46
C PRO A 93 -25.23 8.76 -37.28
N PRO A 94 -24.66 8.98 -36.07
CA PRO A 94 -24.97 8.17 -34.90
C PRO A 94 -26.48 8.24 -34.63
N VAL A 95 -27.11 7.06 -34.62
CA VAL A 95 -28.58 6.91 -34.55
C VAL A 95 -29.15 7.41 -33.21
N VAL A 96 -28.32 7.55 -32.18
CA VAL A 96 -28.71 8.12 -30.89
C VAL A 96 -27.58 8.97 -30.32
N VAL A 97 -27.82 10.27 -30.16
CA VAL A 97 -26.99 11.15 -29.33
C VAL A 97 -27.63 11.18 -27.94
N ILE A 98 -27.03 10.45 -27.00
CA ILE A 98 -27.43 10.46 -25.59
C ILE A 98 -26.92 11.78 -25.00
N THR A 99 -27.82 12.73 -24.84
CA THR A 99 -27.59 13.99 -24.10
C THR A 99 -28.24 13.91 -22.73
N ASP A 100 -27.91 14.80 -21.80
CA ASP A 100 -28.52 14.83 -20.45
C ASP A 100 -30.05 14.85 -20.48
N LYS A 101 -30.64 15.42 -21.55
CA LYS A 101 -32.09 15.49 -21.77
C LYS A 101 -32.70 14.15 -22.22
N ASN A 102 -31.91 13.33 -22.92
CA ASN A 102 -32.33 12.02 -23.41
C ASN A 102 -31.90 10.89 -22.48
N LEU A 103 -31.00 11.14 -21.53
CA LEU A 103 -30.50 10.13 -20.60
C LEU A 103 -31.66 9.44 -19.85
N ALA A 104 -32.66 10.19 -19.39
CA ALA A 104 -33.78 9.64 -18.63
C ALA A 104 -34.63 8.61 -19.41
N SER A 105 -34.73 8.72 -20.74
CA SER A 105 -35.53 7.80 -21.56
C SER A 105 -34.78 6.51 -21.94
N PHE A 106 -33.44 6.53 -21.94
CA PHE A 106 -32.62 5.34 -22.20
C PHE A 106 -32.29 4.52 -20.94
N VAL A 107 -32.76 4.97 -19.77
CA VAL A 107 -32.42 4.41 -18.45
C VAL A 107 -33.56 3.58 -17.85
N ALA A 108 -34.69 3.44 -18.56
CA ALA A 108 -35.79 2.59 -18.14
C ALA A 108 -35.35 1.11 -18.08
N GLY A 109 -34.93 0.67 -16.89
CA GLY A 109 -34.58 -0.73 -16.59
C GLY A 109 -33.12 -1.03 -16.21
N VAL A 110 -32.22 -0.03 -16.16
CA VAL A 110 -30.84 -0.22 -15.72
C VAL A 110 -30.55 0.64 -14.49
N HIS A 111 -30.03 0.03 -13.42
CA HIS A 111 -29.54 0.75 -12.26
C HIS A 111 -28.30 1.56 -12.64
N LEU A 112 -28.49 2.86 -12.94
CA LEU A 112 -27.39 3.81 -12.90
C LEU A 112 -27.05 4.08 -11.44
N THR A 113 -25.81 3.78 -11.06
CA THR A 113 -25.15 4.41 -9.91
C THR A 113 -24.94 5.88 -10.24
N VAL A 114 -26.02 6.67 -10.10
CA VAL A 114 -25.93 8.13 -10.04
C VAL A 114 -25.22 8.43 -8.72
N ALA A 115 -23.99 8.94 -8.80
CA ALA A 115 -23.39 9.58 -7.64
C ALA A 115 -24.32 10.72 -7.24
N GLU A 116 -24.85 10.65 -6.03
CA GLU A 116 -25.63 11.72 -5.42
C GLU A 116 -24.83 13.03 -5.60
N PRO A 117 -25.43 14.10 -6.15
CA PRO A 117 -24.74 15.37 -6.18
C PRO A 117 -24.41 15.70 -4.74
N ALA A 118 -23.10 15.84 -4.45
CA ALA A 118 -22.60 16.08 -3.10
C ALA A 118 -23.44 17.19 -2.46
N SER A 119 -24.31 16.81 -1.54
CA SER A 119 -25.13 17.70 -0.75
C SER A 119 -24.21 18.71 -0.10
N ASP A 120 -24.26 19.96 -0.56
CA ASP A 120 -23.70 21.16 0.06
C ASP A 120 -22.52 20.90 1.00
N ALA A 121 -21.47 20.29 0.47
CA ALA A 121 -20.15 20.42 1.08
C ALA A 121 -19.78 21.90 0.85
N THR A 122 -20.15 22.74 1.82
CA THR A 122 -19.65 24.10 1.94
C THR A 122 -18.16 24.05 1.59
N PRO A 123 -17.67 24.82 0.61
CA PRO A 123 -16.26 24.84 0.27
C PRO A 123 -15.53 25.11 1.58
N ALA A 124 -14.74 24.14 2.05
CA ALA A 124 -13.90 24.35 3.22
C ALA A 124 -13.11 25.62 2.93
N ALA A 125 -13.38 26.68 3.70
CA ALA A 125 -12.75 27.96 3.52
C ALA A 125 -11.23 27.73 3.42
N PRO A 126 -10.52 28.43 2.51
CA PRO A 126 -9.09 28.32 2.43
C PRO A 126 -8.52 28.51 3.83
N ASP A 127 -7.78 27.51 4.29
CA ASP A 127 -7.19 27.53 5.62
C ASP A 127 -6.19 28.69 5.63
N ALA A 128 -6.61 29.82 6.22
CA ALA A 128 -5.89 31.09 6.10
C ALA A 128 -4.47 31.00 6.67
N ALA A 129 -4.19 29.99 7.50
CA ALA A 129 -2.88 29.69 8.03
C ALA A 129 -1.86 29.25 6.96
N ALA A 130 -2.30 28.66 5.85
CA ALA A 130 -1.41 28.22 4.75
C ALA A 130 -1.23 29.29 3.66
N ALA A 131 -2.11 30.30 3.63
CA ALA A 131 -2.03 31.41 2.70
C ALA A 131 -0.90 32.36 3.12
N GLY A 132 0.27 32.23 2.49
CA GLY A 132 1.44 33.07 2.76
C GLY A 132 2.72 32.32 3.08
N LEU A 133 2.69 30.98 3.12
CA LEU A 133 3.91 30.19 3.21
C LEU A 133 4.76 30.39 1.95
N ASP A 134 6.07 30.58 2.15
CA ASP A 134 7.01 30.76 1.05
C ASP A 134 7.35 29.43 0.35
N GLU A 135 8.00 29.54 -0.81
CA GLU A 135 8.44 28.40 -1.60
C GLU A 135 9.35 27.45 -0.80
N ALA A 136 10.27 27.99 0.00
CA ALA A 136 11.24 27.21 0.75
C ALA A 136 10.56 26.34 1.82
N GLU A 137 9.53 26.88 2.47
CA GLU A 137 8.74 26.20 3.47
C GLU A 137 7.90 25.05 2.89
N TRP A 138 7.23 25.28 1.76
CA TRP A 138 6.51 24.21 1.05
C TRP A 138 7.45 23.08 0.65
N ARG A 139 8.63 23.41 0.12
CA ARG A 139 9.65 22.40 -0.22
C ARG A 139 10.13 21.61 0.98
N ARG A 140 10.48 22.30 2.07
CA ARG A 140 10.94 21.67 3.31
C ARG A 140 9.88 20.72 3.86
N ARG A 141 8.62 21.18 3.96
CA ARG A 141 7.51 20.38 4.48
C ARG A 141 7.25 19.14 3.62
N GLY A 142 7.24 19.29 2.29
CA GLY A 142 7.09 18.15 1.38
C GLY A 142 8.22 17.14 1.52
N LEU A 143 9.47 17.61 1.66
CA LEU A 143 10.63 16.74 1.88
C LEU A 143 10.54 15.98 3.20
N GLU A 144 10.20 16.67 4.29
CA GLU A 144 10.06 16.06 5.62
C GLU A 144 8.99 14.96 5.65
N ILE A 145 7.81 15.20 5.06
CA ILE A 145 6.72 14.21 5.01
C ILE A 145 7.20 12.95 4.27
N ARG A 146 7.83 13.12 3.11
CA ARG A 146 8.31 11.99 2.30
C ARG A 146 9.48 11.26 2.95
N GLN A 147 10.39 11.98 3.61
CA GLN A 147 11.48 11.36 4.37
C GLN A 147 10.92 10.52 5.53
N ARG A 148 9.96 11.05 6.30
CA ARG A 148 9.30 10.26 7.36
C ARG A 148 8.60 9.02 6.83
N TRP A 149 7.92 9.14 5.69
CA TRP A 149 7.28 7.99 5.06
C TRP A 149 8.31 6.93 4.64
N LYS A 150 9.38 7.34 3.97
CA LYS A 150 10.50 6.46 3.61
C LYS A 150 11.13 5.78 4.83
N ASP A 151 11.46 6.56 5.87
CA ASP A 151 12.06 6.05 7.11
C ASP A 151 11.13 5.04 7.80
N ALA A 152 9.81 5.24 7.74
CA ALA A 152 8.84 4.30 8.28
C ALA A 152 8.86 2.96 7.52
N VAL A 153 8.93 2.99 6.18
CA VAL A 153 9.04 1.77 5.37
C VAL A 153 10.36 1.04 5.64
N GLU A 154 11.49 1.74 5.62
CA GLU A 154 12.80 1.13 5.95
C GLU A 154 12.84 0.57 7.38
N ALA A 155 12.14 1.22 8.32
CA ALA A 155 12.01 0.71 9.69
C ALA A 155 11.20 -0.59 9.75
N VAL A 156 10.16 -0.75 8.91
CA VAL A 156 9.41 -2.02 8.81
C VAL A 156 10.35 -3.14 8.41
N ASP A 157 11.09 -2.99 7.32
CA ASP A 157 12.01 -4.02 6.82
C ASP A 157 13.03 -4.43 7.90
N ARG A 158 13.68 -3.45 8.52
CA ARG A 158 14.66 -3.70 9.59
C ARG A 158 14.06 -4.42 10.81
N LEU A 159 12.87 -3.99 11.25
CA LEU A 159 12.22 -4.57 12.43
C LEU A 159 11.68 -5.98 12.14
N GLU A 160 11.31 -6.28 10.90
CA GLU A 160 10.95 -7.64 10.47
C GLU A 160 12.14 -8.59 10.54
N GLU A 161 13.30 -8.16 10.05
CA GLU A 161 14.55 -8.92 10.16
C GLU A 161 14.92 -9.17 11.63
N GLU A 162 14.86 -8.14 12.47
CA GLU A 162 15.16 -8.25 13.91
C GLU A 162 14.18 -9.18 14.63
N ALA A 163 12.87 -9.08 14.32
CA ALA A 163 11.86 -9.96 14.88
C ALA A 163 12.09 -11.42 14.45
N ALA A 164 12.50 -11.67 13.20
CA ALA A 164 12.83 -13.01 12.71
C ALA A 164 14.06 -13.59 13.40
N ASP A 165 15.09 -12.79 13.64
CA ASP A 165 16.29 -13.20 14.37
C ASP A 165 15.98 -13.48 15.86
N LEU A 166 15.24 -12.61 16.53
CA LEU A 166 14.79 -12.83 17.92
C LEU A 166 13.93 -14.08 18.04
N ARG A 167 13.04 -14.33 17.08
CA ARG A 167 12.26 -15.57 17.00
C ARG A 167 13.16 -16.79 16.89
N THR A 168 14.17 -16.75 16.02
CA THR A 168 15.14 -17.85 15.86
C THR A 168 15.88 -18.10 17.16
N ARG A 169 16.39 -17.04 17.81
CA ARG A 169 17.07 -17.11 19.11
C ARG A 169 16.16 -17.66 20.22
N PHE A 170 14.88 -17.30 20.23
CA PHE A 170 13.91 -17.78 21.21
C PHE A 170 13.74 -19.30 21.17
N TYR A 171 13.66 -19.89 19.97
CA TYR A 171 13.51 -21.34 19.80
C TYR A 171 14.83 -22.11 19.89
N ALA A 172 15.97 -21.46 19.66
CA ALA A 172 17.28 -22.05 19.84
C ALA A 172 17.77 -22.06 21.30
N ALA A 173 17.15 -21.29 22.19
CA ALA A 173 17.56 -21.20 23.60
C ALA A 173 17.05 -22.39 24.42
N ASP A 174 17.99 -23.19 24.95
CA ASP A 174 17.67 -24.33 25.83
C ASP A 174 17.22 -23.90 27.24
N ASP A 175 17.76 -22.81 27.78
CA ASP A 175 17.45 -22.31 29.12
C ASP A 175 16.14 -21.47 29.13
N PRO A 176 15.07 -21.94 29.81
CA PRO A 176 13.81 -21.20 29.91
C PRO A 176 13.95 -19.82 30.55
N TYR A 177 14.89 -19.65 31.49
CA TYR A 177 15.08 -18.38 32.17
C TYR A 177 15.63 -17.32 31.22
N VAL A 178 16.65 -17.65 30.42
CA VAL A 178 17.19 -16.73 29.39
C VAL A 178 16.12 -16.40 28.35
N ARG A 179 15.39 -17.42 27.89
CA ARG A 179 14.35 -17.29 26.89
C ARG A 179 13.25 -16.32 27.34
N ASP A 180 12.70 -16.54 28.52
CA ASP A 180 11.52 -15.81 28.98
C ASP A 180 11.87 -14.48 29.67
N ALA A 181 13.04 -14.36 30.32
CA ALA A 181 13.44 -13.13 31.01
C ALA A 181 14.18 -12.12 30.12
N ARG A 182 14.81 -12.56 29.02
CA ARG A 182 15.62 -11.68 28.15
C ARG A 182 15.13 -11.62 26.71
N ILE A 183 14.95 -12.77 26.06
CA ILE A 183 14.63 -12.80 24.63
C ILE A 183 13.19 -12.38 24.39
N LYS A 184 12.24 -12.93 25.15
CA LYS A 184 10.82 -12.63 24.98
C LYS A 184 10.46 -11.15 25.14
N PRO A 185 10.90 -10.42 26.19
CA PRO A 185 10.56 -9.00 26.32
C PRO A 185 11.14 -8.14 25.20
N GLN A 186 12.33 -8.49 24.68
CA GLN A 186 12.91 -7.81 23.53
C GLN A 186 12.08 -8.08 22.27
N TRP A 187 11.69 -9.33 22.05
CA TRP A 187 10.84 -9.71 20.93
C TRP A 187 9.49 -9.00 20.97
N ASP A 188 8.82 -8.98 22.13
CA ASP A 188 7.54 -8.28 22.32
C ASP A 188 7.68 -6.78 22.04
N ARG A 189 8.81 -6.17 22.45
CA ARG A 189 9.10 -4.76 22.14
C ARG A 189 9.26 -4.52 20.64
N VAL A 190 10.05 -5.35 19.96
CA VAL A 190 10.26 -5.22 18.50
C VAL A 190 8.95 -5.43 17.75
N LEU A 191 8.10 -6.37 18.17
CA LEU A 191 6.76 -6.54 17.58
C LEU A 191 5.87 -5.32 17.78
N GLY A 192 5.94 -4.66 18.95
CA GLY A 192 5.27 -3.40 19.19
C GLY A 192 5.77 -2.28 18.28
N GLU A 193 7.09 -2.11 18.20
CA GLU A 193 7.72 -1.10 17.34
C GLU A 193 7.42 -1.34 15.85
N LEU A 194 7.37 -2.61 15.42
CA LEU A 194 7.00 -3.02 14.06
C LEU A 194 5.55 -2.65 13.74
N ALA A 195 4.62 -2.89 14.65
CA ALA A 195 3.23 -2.48 14.47
C ALA A 195 3.09 -0.96 14.31
N GLU A 196 3.82 -0.18 15.11
CA GLU A 196 3.84 1.29 14.98
C GLU A 196 4.47 1.75 13.66
N ALA A 197 5.57 1.12 13.24
CA ALA A 197 6.23 1.43 11.97
C ALA A 197 5.31 1.15 10.78
N ARG A 198 4.62 0.00 10.77
CA ARG A 198 3.63 -0.35 9.74
C ARG A 198 2.49 0.67 9.68
N ARG A 199 1.92 1.07 10.83
CA ARG A 199 0.89 2.11 10.84
C ARG A 199 1.39 3.42 10.22
N ARG A 200 2.59 3.89 10.60
CA ARG A 200 3.17 5.11 10.00
C ARG A 200 3.41 4.99 8.50
N ALA A 201 3.87 3.82 8.05
CA ALA A 201 4.07 3.54 6.63
C ALA A 201 2.74 3.58 5.85
N GLU A 202 1.64 3.10 6.44
CA GLU A 202 0.28 3.18 5.87
C GLU A 202 -0.31 4.60 5.90
N GLU A 203 0.04 5.39 6.91
CA GLU A 203 -0.39 6.79 7.05
C GLU A 203 0.34 7.73 6.06
N GLY A 204 1.60 7.44 5.74
CA GLY A 204 2.45 8.23 4.86
C GLY A 204 1.80 8.69 3.54
N PRO A 205 1.22 7.78 2.72
CA PRO A 205 0.54 8.15 1.49
C PRO A 205 -0.59 9.17 1.70
N ARG A 206 -1.35 9.03 2.80
CA ARG A 206 -2.46 9.93 3.13
C ARG A 206 -1.94 11.30 3.58
N GLU A 207 -0.83 11.33 4.34
CA GLU A 207 -0.15 12.59 4.69
C GLU A 207 0.33 13.34 3.44
N VAL A 208 0.92 12.63 2.47
CA VAL A 208 1.36 13.22 1.19
C VAL A 208 0.16 13.75 0.41
N GLU A 209 -0.92 12.99 0.28
CA GLU A 209 -2.12 13.42 -0.43
C GLU A 209 -2.73 14.69 0.20
N LYS A 210 -2.88 14.67 1.53
CA LYS A 210 -3.36 15.83 2.29
C LYS A 210 -2.47 17.06 2.07
N PHE A 211 -1.15 16.89 2.12
CA PHE A 211 -0.20 17.96 1.82
C PHE A 211 -0.35 18.53 0.41
N LEU A 212 -0.56 17.67 -0.60
CA LEU A 212 -0.78 18.10 -1.98
C LEU A 212 -2.10 18.87 -2.14
N GLU A 213 -3.15 18.46 -1.42
CA GLU A 213 -4.42 19.19 -1.41
C GLU A 213 -4.31 20.55 -0.71
N GLU A 214 -3.65 20.61 0.46
CA GLU A 214 -3.37 21.85 1.18
C GLU A 214 -2.56 22.83 0.31
N GLY A 215 -1.51 22.34 -0.37
CA GLY A 215 -0.70 23.15 -1.27
C GLY A 215 -1.52 23.70 -2.44
N ARG A 216 -2.39 22.88 -3.07
CA ARG A 216 -3.30 23.33 -4.13
C ARG A 216 -4.27 24.40 -3.64
N ARG A 217 -4.86 24.20 -2.46
CA ARG A 217 -5.79 25.16 -1.83
C ARG A 217 -5.12 26.48 -1.49
N ALA A 218 -3.85 26.44 -1.08
CA ALA A 218 -3.03 27.61 -0.77
C ALA A 218 -2.43 28.30 -2.01
N GLY A 219 -2.63 27.76 -3.22
CA GLY A 219 -2.08 28.33 -4.45
C GLY A 219 -0.57 28.09 -4.64
N ALA A 220 0.01 27.10 -3.95
CA ALA A 220 1.39 26.71 -4.14
C ALA A 220 1.61 26.14 -5.56
N LEU A 221 2.73 26.49 -6.19
CA LEU A 221 3.05 25.98 -7.52
C LEU A 221 3.31 24.46 -7.48
N PRO A 222 2.84 23.67 -8.48
CA PRO A 222 3.05 22.21 -8.49
C PRO A 222 4.53 21.80 -8.41
N GLY A 223 5.44 22.61 -8.96
CA GLY A 223 6.88 22.35 -8.87
C GLY A 223 7.45 22.42 -7.45
N TRP A 224 6.83 23.19 -6.55
CA TRP A 224 7.25 23.27 -5.15
C TRP A 224 6.85 21.99 -4.39
N LEU A 225 5.64 21.49 -4.66
CA LEU A 225 5.04 20.34 -3.99
C LEU A 225 5.65 18.99 -4.40
N ARG A 226 6.30 18.92 -5.57
CA ARG A 226 7.00 17.71 -6.07
C ARG A 226 8.37 17.45 -5.44
N THR A 227 8.89 18.36 -4.63
CA THR A 227 10.22 18.22 -4.02
C THR A 227 10.28 16.96 -3.15
N GLY A 228 11.24 16.07 -3.39
CA GLY A 228 11.39 14.83 -2.64
C GLY A 228 10.57 13.66 -3.19
N SER A 229 9.87 13.79 -4.32
CA SER A 229 9.09 12.69 -4.93
C SER A 229 9.89 11.41 -5.19
N GLU A 230 11.21 11.55 -5.35
CA GLU A 230 12.17 10.46 -5.48
C GLU A 230 12.35 9.62 -4.20
N LEU A 231 11.91 10.14 -3.05
CA LEU A 231 11.92 9.43 -1.77
C LEU A 231 10.66 8.60 -1.54
N GLU A 232 9.63 8.76 -2.37
CA GLU A 232 8.40 7.99 -2.22
C GLU A 232 8.70 6.50 -2.48
N PRO A 233 8.45 5.62 -1.49
CA PRO A 233 8.73 4.20 -1.64
C PRO A 233 7.87 3.63 -2.77
N VAL A 234 8.51 2.84 -3.64
CA VAL A 234 7.82 2.20 -4.77
C VAL A 234 6.80 1.23 -4.19
N PRO A 235 5.50 1.34 -4.51
CA PRO A 235 4.53 0.37 -4.06
C PRO A 235 4.94 -0.99 -4.61
N VAL A 236 5.19 -1.94 -3.71
CA VAL A 236 5.41 -3.33 -4.09
C VAL A 236 4.06 -3.82 -4.60
N VAL A 237 3.83 -3.70 -5.90
CA VAL A 237 2.71 -4.35 -6.55
C VAL A 237 2.95 -5.83 -6.32
N PRO A 238 2.07 -6.55 -5.60
CA PRO A 238 2.23 -7.98 -5.43
C PRO A 238 2.26 -8.57 -6.83
N THR A 239 3.44 -9.02 -7.25
CA THR A 239 3.58 -9.67 -8.54
C THR A 239 2.76 -10.93 -8.40
N VAL A 240 1.70 -11.05 -9.20
CA VAL A 240 0.81 -12.21 -9.18
C VAL A 240 1.57 -13.35 -9.86
N ASP A 241 2.61 -13.86 -9.21
CA ASP A 241 3.41 -15.01 -9.64
C ASP A 241 2.65 -16.33 -9.48
N GLY A 242 1.32 -16.26 -9.36
CA GLY A 242 0.39 -17.39 -9.38
C GLY A 242 -0.35 -17.55 -10.71
N ALA A 243 -0.07 -16.72 -11.73
CA ALA A 243 -0.43 -17.08 -13.10
C ALA A 243 0.52 -18.19 -13.55
N ALA A 244 0.24 -19.42 -13.11
CA ALA A 244 0.82 -20.61 -13.68
C ALA A 244 0.79 -20.46 -15.21
N PRO A 245 1.88 -20.78 -15.93
CA PRO A 245 1.86 -20.84 -17.37
C PRO A 245 0.63 -21.66 -17.77
N ILE A 246 -0.25 -21.07 -18.57
CA ILE A 246 -1.34 -21.83 -19.19
C ILE A 246 -0.60 -22.84 -20.06
N GLU A 247 -0.38 -24.05 -19.55
CA GLU A 247 0.16 -25.15 -20.32
C GLU A 247 -0.78 -25.27 -21.53
N PRO A 248 -0.28 -25.15 -22.77
CA PRO A 248 -1.14 -25.29 -23.93
C PRO A 248 -1.70 -26.70 -23.90
N GLU A 249 -3.02 -26.78 -23.72
CA GLU A 249 -3.79 -28.01 -23.77
C GLU A 249 -3.43 -28.74 -25.07
N THR A 250 -2.72 -29.85 -24.94
CA THR A 250 -2.32 -30.67 -26.07
C THR A 250 -3.59 -31.30 -26.61
N VAL A 251 -4.09 -30.76 -27.72
CA VAL A 251 -5.21 -31.32 -28.46
C VAL A 251 -4.86 -32.77 -28.82
N PRO A 252 -5.62 -33.78 -28.34
CA PRO A 252 -5.35 -35.16 -28.70
C PRO A 252 -5.55 -35.33 -30.20
N GLU A 253 -4.51 -35.82 -30.89
CA GLU A 253 -4.57 -36.15 -32.31
C GLU A 253 -5.74 -37.12 -32.56
N PRO A 254 -6.59 -36.87 -33.57
CA PRO A 254 -7.64 -37.80 -33.94
C PRO A 254 -6.99 -39.07 -34.48
N SER A 255 -7.07 -40.14 -33.70
CA SER A 255 -6.76 -41.49 -34.18
C SER A 255 -7.69 -41.82 -35.35
N GLY A 256 -7.12 -41.72 -36.56
CA GLY A 256 -7.76 -42.11 -37.80
C GLY A 256 -7.76 -43.64 -38.00
N PRO A 257 -8.57 -44.12 -38.96
CA PRO A 257 -9.21 -45.44 -38.99
C PRO A 257 -8.31 -46.65 -39.26
#